data_AF-A0AAD6K445-F1
#
_entry.id   AF-A0AAD6K445-F1
#
_cell.length_a   1.000
_cell.length_b   1.000
_cell.length_c   1.000
_cell.angle_alpha   90.00
_cell.angle_beta   90.00
_cell.angle_gamma   90.00
#
_symmetry.space_group_name_H-M   'P 1'
#
loop_
_entity.id
_entity.type
_entity.pdbx_description
1 polymer ?
#
loop_
_entity_poly.entity_id
_entity_poly.type
_entity_poly.pdbx_seq_one_letter_code
_entity_poly.pdbx_strand_id
1 'polypeptide(L)'
;MWYNGHPYWRSGPWVGQKFIGIPGMPTNVYLRGFSVQDEGDGTITLSSIVDPVWRLTYVLTSRGKYTEQNWDYEKQGWNYSLEVPSTDCDFYGKCGHFGRCDAQNSPICRIRNGSEVGKEDGFKKLETMKVPTFAEYWSYVPSSGSEQACKDECLKNCSCVAYSYYNGFGCMAWTGNLVDIQKFSEGGADLNIRLAYTEFGKNRNLKVIISVSVIGGATAIFICVFFSWKWMATHRERKLRSEETLSFKTRETAFDLNLPENAKEVKLEPLFRLQVLETATNNFDISKKLGQGGFGAVYRVTLLV
;
A
#
# COMPACT_ATOMS: atom_id res chain seq x y z
N MET A 1 -19.23 -29.11 18.64
CA MET A 1 -19.91 -29.09 19.96
C MET A 1 -21.14 -28.22 19.85
N TRP A 2 -22.26 -28.67 20.42
CA TRP A 2 -23.54 -27.97 20.39
C TRP A 2 -24.02 -27.73 21.81
N TYR A 3 -24.71 -26.61 22.03
CA TYR A 3 -25.34 -26.28 23.30
C TYR A 3 -26.73 -25.71 23.01
N ASN A 4 -27.77 -26.34 23.56
CA ASN A 4 -29.17 -25.98 23.35
C ASN A 4 -29.55 -25.79 21.87
N GLY A 5 -29.08 -26.68 20.99
CA GLY A 5 -29.39 -26.62 19.55
C GLY A 5 -28.58 -25.60 18.74
N HIS A 6 -27.69 -24.84 19.38
CA HIS A 6 -26.81 -23.89 18.70
C HIS A 6 -25.35 -24.38 18.66
N PRO A 7 -24.59 -24.09 17.59
CA PRO A 7 -23.18 -24.44 17.55
C PRO A 7 -22.44 -23.66 18.64
N TYR A 8 -21.68 -24.37 19.47
CA TYR A 8 -20.94 -23.80 20.59
C TYR A 8 -19.43 -23.66 20.28
N TRP A 9 -18.87 -24.69 19.67
CA TRP A 9 -17.48 -24.73 19.19
C TRP A 9 -17.38 -25.67 17.99
N ARG A 10 -16.46 -25.38 17.07
CA ARG A 10 -16.23 -26.16 15.84
C ARG A 10 -14.75 -26.46 15.66
N SER A 11 -14.44 -27.74 15.42
CA SER A 11 -13.09 -28.23 15.13
C SER A 11 -12.56 -27.83 13.74
N GLY A 12 -13.43 -27.40 12.84
CA GLY A 12 -13.07 -27.18 11.44
C GLY A 12 -13.20 -28.43 10.58
N PRO A 13 -13.01 -28.33 9.26
CA PRO A 13 -13.03 -29.47 8.38
C PRO A 13 -11.83 -30.40 8.65
N TRP A 14 -12.03 -31.70 8.37
CA TRP A 14 -10.97 -32.71 8.37
C TRP A 14 -10.20 -32.64 7.05
N VAL A 15 -8.87 -32.47 7.12
CA VAL A 15 -7.99 -32.38 5.94
C VAL A 15 -7.09 -33.61 5.77
N GLY A 16 -7.63 -34.79 6.07
CA GLY A 16 -6.93 -36.07 5.91
C GLY A 16 -6.01 -36.45 7.07
N GLN A 17 -5.42 -35.47 7.77
CA GLN A 17 -4.49 -35.72 8.88
C GLN A 17 -4.88 -35.05 10.20
N LYS A 18 -5.61 -33.94 10.14
CA LYS A 18 -6.02 -33.17 11.31
C LYS A 18 -7.29 -32.37 11.02
N PHE A 19 -7.91 -31.87 12.08
CA PHE A 19 -8.94 -30.84 11.99
C PHE A 19 -8.29 -29.44 11.98
N ILE A 20 -8.65 -28.60 10.99
CA ILE A 20 -7.99 -27.28 10.80
C ILE A 20 -8.09 -26.38 12.05
N GLY A 21 -9.23 -26.41 12.74
CA GLY A 21 -9.50 -25.62 13.94
C GLY A 21 -8.89 -26.19 15.23
N ILE A 22 -8.06 -27.23 15.14
CA ILE A 22 -7.25 -27.75 16.24
C ILE A 22 -5.77 -27.69 15.79
N PRO A 23 -5.15 -26.50 15.80
CA PRO A 23 -3.83 -26.30 15.19
C PRO A 23 -2.72 -27.18 15.80
N GLY A 24 -2.81 -27.47 17.11
CA GLY A 24 -1.87 -28.33 17.84
C GLY A 24 -2.11 -29.83 17.71
N MET A 25 -3.03 -30.27 16.86
CA MET A 25 -3.30 -31.69 16.65
C MET A 25 -2.11 -32.37 15.94
N PRO A 26 -1.50 -33.41 16.53
CA PRO A 26 -0.41 -34.15 15.89
C PRO A 26 -0.90 -34.86 14.63
N THR A 27 -0.05 -34.92 13.61
CA THR A 27 -0.36 -35.61 12.34
C THR A 27 -0.02 -37.11 12.36
N ASN A 28 0.65 -37.59 13.41
CA ASN A 28 1.01 -39.00 13.56
C ASN A 28 -0.07 -39.77 14.35
N VAL A 29 -0.90 -40.53 13.62
CA VAL A 29 -2.00 -41.34 14.16
C VAL A 29 -1.50 -42.40 15.17
N TYR A 30 -0.26 -42.88 15.05
CA TYR A 30 0.30 -43.88 15.97
C TYR A 30 0.62 -43.33 17.36
N LEU A 31 0.81 -42.01 17.48
CA LEU A 31 1.13 -41.37 18.76
C LEU A 31 -0.11 -40.75 19.40
N ARG A 32 -0.92 -40.04 18.60
CA ARG A 32 -2.09 -39.27 19.06
C ARG A 32 -2.82 -38.72 17.83
N GLY A 33 -4.12 -39.02 17.68
CA GLY A 33 -4.91 -38.45 16.59
C GLY A 33 -6.26 -39.12 16.36
N PHE A 34 -6.92 -38.69 15.30
CA PHE A 34 -8.16 -39.29 14.80
C PHE A 34 -7.93 -39.89 13.42
N SER A 35 -8.63 -40.96 13.11
CA SER A 35 -8.83 -41.46 11.75
C SER A 35 -10.29 -41.25 11.38
N VAL A 36 -10.52 -40.71 10.18
CA VAL A 36 -11.86 -40.49 9.62
C VAL A 36 -12.00 -41.42 8.45
N GLN A 37 -12.99 -42.30 8.52
CA GLN A 37 -13.31 -43.25 7.46
C GLN A 37 -14.74 -43.01 6.98
N ASP A 38 -14.89 -42.89 5.66
CA ASP A 38 -16.19 -42.88 5.01
C ASP A 38 -16.61 -44.33 4.75
N GLU A 39 -17.74 -44.72 5.30
CA GLU A 39 -18.29 -46.08 5.16
C GLU A 39 -19.02 -46.28 3.82
N GLY A 40 -19.21 -45.20 3.03
CA GLY A 40 -19.85 -45.24 1.71
C GLY A 40 -21.38 -45.29 1.73
N ASP A 41 -21.99 -45.46 2.91
CA ASP A 41 -23.45 -45.40 3.14
C ASP A 41 -23.91 -44.01 3.66
N GLY A 42 -23.01 -43.04 3.67
CA GLY A 42 -23.21 -41.70 4.25
C GLY A 42 -22.86 -41.61 5.74
N THR A 43 -22.44 -42.71 6.37
CA THR A 43 -21.89 -42.73 7.73
C THR A 43 -20.40 -42.41 7.70
N ILE A 44 -19.97 -41.56 8.63
CA ILE A 44 -18.56 -41.24 8.84
C ILE A 44 -18.14 -41.78 10.20
N THR A 45 -17.16 -42.69 10.20
CA THR A 45 -16.58 -43.25 11.42
C THR A 45 -15.38 -42.43 11.84
N LEU A 46 -15.40 -41.92 13.07
CA LEU A 46 -14.27 -41.28 13.71
C LEU A 46 -13.68 -42.23 14.75
N SER A 47 -12.47 -42.71 14.52
CA SER A 47 -11.74 -43.56 15.47
C SER A 47 -10.49 -42.86 15.98
N SER A 48 -10.02 -43.25 17.16
CA SER A 48 -8.73 -42.81 17.71
C SER A 48 -8.00 -44.02 18.23
N ILE A 49 -6.76 -44.20 17.76
CA ILE A 49 -5.86 -45.23 18.28
C ILE A 49 -5.05 -44.55 19.37
N VAL A 50 -5.33 -44.96 20.61
CA VAL A 50 -4.65 -44.42 21.77
C VAL A 50 -3.74 -45.51 22.32
N ASP A 51 -2.45 -45.21 22.39
CA ASP A 51 -1.51 -46.07 23.11
C ASP A 51 -1.91 -46.12 24.60
N PRO A 52 -2.19 -47.31 25.15
CA PRO A 52 -2.64 -47.48 26.52
C PRO A 52 -1.61 -46.99 27.56
N VAL A 53 -0.33 -46.88 27.20
CA VAL A 53 0.73 -46.35 28.08
C VAL A 53 0.46 -44.90 28.46
N TRP A 54 0.02 -44.08 27.51
CA TRP A 54 -0.16 -42.64 27.73
C TRP A 54 -1.48 -42.26 28.41
N ARG A 55 -2.40 -43.24 28.63
CA ARG A 55 -3.76 -43.00 29.15
C ARG A 55 -4.38 -41.72 28.60
N LEU A 56 -4.33 -41.55 27.29
CA LEU A 56 -4.90 -40.39 26.64
C LEU A 56 -6.43 -40.56 26.58
N THR A 57 -7.15 -39.55 27.03
CA THR A 57 -8.62 -39.55 27.04
C THR A 57 -9.13 -38.23 26.46
N TYR A 58 -10.25 -38.34 25.75
CA TYR A 58 -10.99 -37.20 25.22
C TYR A 58 -12.26 -37.06 26.04
N VAL A 59 -12.44 -35.91 26.70
CA VAL A 59 -13.53 -35.70 27.65
C VAL A 59 -14.31 -34.46 27.29
N LEU A 60 -15.63 -34.60 27.17
CA LEU A 60 -16.54 -33.46 27.17
C LEU A 60 -17.05 -33.26 28.60
N THR A 61 -16.55 -32.23 29.27
CA THR A 61 -16.90 -31.92 30.66
C THR A 61 -18.31 -31.34 30.75
N SER A 62 -18.96 -31.47 31.91
CA SER A 62 -20.28 -30.88 32.18
C SER A 62 -20.32 -29.34 32.08
N ARG A 63 -19.15 -28.69 32.13
CA ARG A 63 -18.99 -27.25 31.90
C ARG A 63 -18.91 -26.87 30.42
N GLY A 64 -19.07 -27.84 29.50
CA GLY A 64 -19.03 -27.60 28.06
C GLY A 64 -17.62 -27.37 27.51
N LYS A 65 -16.58 -27.86 28.20
CA LYS A 65 -15.22 -27.90 27.65
C LYS A 65 -14.89 -29.28 27.11
N TYR A 66 -14.35 -29.32 25.90
CA TYR A 66 -13.71 -30.50 25.34
C TYR A 66 -12.23 -30.48 25.68
N THR A 67 -11.76 -31.53 26.34
CA THR A 67 -10.37 -31.68 26.74
C THR A 67 -9.76 -32.93 26.13
N GLU A 68 -8.51 -32.80 25.72
CA GLU A 68 -7.60 -33.90 25.48
C GLU A 68 -6.64 -33.95 26.67
N GLN A 69 -6.69 -35.03 27.43
CA GLN A 69 -5.96 -35.13 28.70
C GLN A 69 -5.23 -36.47 28.81
N ASN A 70 -4.02 -36.44 29.35
CA ASN A 70 -3.21 -37.62 29.63
C ASN A 70 -2.84 -37.66 31.12
N TRP A 71 -2.73 -38.87 31.67
CA TRP A 71 -2.33 -39.04 33.06
C TRP A 71 -0.82 -38.88 33.20
N ASP A 72 -0.38 -37.94 34.04
CA ASP A 72 1.01 -37.75 34.43
C ASP A 72 1.28 -38.57 35.69
N TYR A 73 2.01 -39.67 35.52
CA TYR A 73 2.34 -40.57 36.63
C TYR A 73 3.33 -39.96 37.63
N GLU A 74 4.18 -39.02 37.20
CA GLU A 74 5.13 -38.35 38.08
C GLU A 74 4.40 -37.35 38.99
N LYS A 75 3.48 -36.57 38.41
CA LYS A 75 2.69 -35.56 39.15
C LYS A 75 1.43 -36.12 39.81
N GLN A 76 1.07 -37.37 39.54
CA GLN A 76 -0.18 -38.00 39.98
C GLN A 76 -1.41 -37.13 39.62
N GLY A 77 -1.45 -36.62 38.39
CA GLY A 77 -2.49 -35.70 37.95
C GLY A 77 -2.72 -35.72 36.45
N TRP A 78 -3.79 -35.06 36.00
CA TRP A 78 -4.09 -34.91 34.58
C TRP A 78 -3.32 -33.73 33.98
N ASN A 79 -2.59 -33.98 32.89
CA ASN A 79 -2.09 -32.95 32.00
C ASN A 79 -3.07 -32.77 30.85
N TYR A 80 -3.28 -31.52 30.42
CA TYR A 80 -4.19 -31.17 29.35
C TYR A 80 -3.38 -30.68 28.15
N SER A 81 -3.46 -31.39 27.03
CA SER A 81 -2.80 -31.00 25.79
C SER A 81 -3.69 -30.14 24.91
N LEU A 82 -5.00 -30.25 25.06
CA LEU A 82 -5.99 -29.40 24.42
C LEU A 82 -7.12 -29.15 25.39
N GLU A 83 -7.58 -27.90 25.47
CA GLU A 83 -8.81 -27.52 26.15
C GLU A 83 -9.51 -26.49 25.28
N VAL A 84 -10.76 -26.76 24.87
CA VAL A 84 -11.56 -25.83 24.06
C VAL A 84 -13.00 -25.75 24.57
N PRO A 85 -13.65 -24.56 24.54
CA PRO A 85 -13.06 -23.24 24.27
C PRO A 85 -12.02 -22.80 25.31
N SER A 86 -10.90 -22.23 24.86
CA SER A 86 -9.82 -21.66 25.70
C SER A 86 -9.81 -20.13 25.69
N THR A 87 -10.14 -19.54 24.55
CA THR A 87 -10.20 -18.10 24.34
C THR A 87 -11.58 -17.69 23.85
N ASP A 88 -11.87 -16.39 23.90
CA ASP A 88 -13.11 -15.84 23.35
C ASP A 88 -13.28 -16.16 21.85
N CYS A 89 -12.19 -16.32 21.10
CA CYS A 89 -12.24 -16.64 19.68
C CYS A 89 -12.63 -18.08 19.35
N ASP A 90 -12.55 -18.99 20.33
CA ASP A 90 -12.90 -20.39 20.10
C ASP A 90 -14.43 -20.57 20.05
N PHE A 91 -15.18 -19.70 20.72
CA PHE A 91 -16.64 -19.71 20.66
C PHE A 91 -17.12 -19.47 19.23
N TYR A 92 -18.02 -20.34 18.78
CA TYR A 92 -18.50 -20.32 17.41
C TYR A 92 -19.07 -18.95 17.04
N GLY A 93 -18.56 -18.38 15.95
CA GLY A 93 -19.11 -17.15 15.38
C GLY A 93 -18.90 -15.88 16.22
N LYS A 94 -17.94 -15.86 17.15
CA LYS A 94 -17.68 -14.73 18.07
C LYS A 94 -17.67 -13.34 17.41
N CYS A 95 -17.12 -13.22 16.19
CA CYS A 95 -16.98 -11.94 15.48
C CYS A 95 -18.04 -11.68 14.40
N GLY A 96 -19.08 -12.50 14.32
CA GLY A 96 -20.15 -12.34 13.33
C GLY A 96 -19.70 -12.60 11.88
N HIS A 97 -20.50 -12.11 10.92
CA HIS A 97 -20.25 -12.28 9.49
C HIS A 97 -19.07 -11.44 9.02
N PHE A 98 -18.18 -12.05 8.22
CA PHE A 98 -16.93 -11.46 7.71
C PHE A 98 -15.95 -10.97 8.79
N GLY A 99 -16.27 -11.21 10.07
CA GLY A 99 -15.42 -10.89 11.21
C GLY A 99 -14.38 -11.97 11.44
N ARG A 100 -13.11 -11.58 11.45
CA ARG A 100 -12.01 -12.45 11.88
C ARG A 100 -11.70 -12.19 13.34
N CYS A 101 -11.65 -13.25 14.13
CA CYS A 101 -11.20 -13.21 15.53
C CYS A 101 -9.68 -13.41 15.64
N ASP A 102 -9.02 -12.63 16.49
CA ASP A 102 -7.60 -12.74 16.81
C ASP A 102 -7.40 -12.43 18.29
N ALA A 103 -7.22 -13.49 19.09
CA ALA A 103 -7.14 -13.40 20.55
C ALA A 103 -5.92 -12.61 21.05
N GLN A 104 -4.90 -12.40 20.20
CA GLN A 104 -3.69 -11.66 20.54
C GLN A 104 -3.83 -10.14 20.31
N ASN A 105 -4.92 -9.71 19.69
CA ASN A 105 -5.14 -8.32 19.30
C ASN A 105 -6.31 -7.69 20.07
N SER A 106 -6.26 -6.37 20.23
CA SER A 106 -7.39 -5.58 20.76
C SER A 106 -7.77 -4.51 19.72
N PRO A 107 -9.03 -4.46 19.22
CA PRO A 107 -10.11 -5.40 19.51
C PRO A 107 -9.85 -6.80 18.91
N ILE A 108 -10.37 -7.85 19.56
CA ILE A 108 -10.24 -9.24 19.12
C ILE A 108 -10.94 -9.49 17.78
N CYS A 109 -11.98 -8.72 17.47
CA CYS A 109 -12.73 -8.84 16.22
C CYS A 109 -12.32 -7.75 15.23
N ARG A 110 -11.94 -8.18 14.02
CA ARG A 110 -11.71 -7.29 12.89
C ARG A 110 -12.62 -7.68 11.74
N ILE A 111 -13.55 -6.79 11.41
CA ILE A 111 -14.41 -6.92 10.24
C ILE A 111 -13.59 -6.50 9.02
N ARG A 112 -13.63 -7.30 7.95
CA ARG A 112 -13.29 -6.80 6.62
C ARG A 112 -14.58 -6.54 5.88
N ASN A 113 -14.82 -5.29 5.55
CA ASN A 113 -15.77 -4.94 4.51
C ASN A 113 -15.11 -5.22 3.17
N GLY A 114 -15.89 -5.76 2.25
CA GLY A 114 -15.62 -5.72 0.82
C GLY A 114 -16.58 -4.73 0.19
N SER A 115 -16.09 -3.59 -0.30
CA SER A 115 -16.84 -2.67 -1.16
C SER A 115 -15.95 -1.67 -1.90
N GLU A 116 -15.92 -1.78 -3.24
CA GLU A 116 -16.36 -0.76 -4.21
C GLU A 116 -15.99 -1.22 -5.63
N VAL A 117 -16.96 -1.23 -6.54
CA VAL A 117 -16.82 -1.76 -7.90
C VAL A 117 -15.95 -0.86 -8.76
N GLY A 118 -14.94 -1.45 -9.42
CA GLY A 118 -14.17 -0.77 -10.46
C GLY A 118 -12.79 -1.38 -10.69
N LYS A 119 -12.77 -2.44 -11.54
CA LYS A 119 -11.66 -3.29 -12.02
C LYS A 119 -11.63 -4.70 -11.42
N GLU A 120 -10.86 -5.60 -12.03
CA GLU A 120 -10.79 -7.04 -11.72
C GLU A 120 -10.62 -7.30 -10.20
N ASP A 121 -11.47 -8.16 -9.66
CA ASP A 121 -11.39 -8.60 -8.26
C ASP A 121 -10.07 -9.34 -8.01
N GLY A 122 -9.49 -9.09 -6.85
CA GLY A 122 -8.30 -9.81 -6.40
C GLY A 122 -8.59 -10.61 -5.13
N PHE A 123 -7.58 -11.34 -4.66
CA PHE A 123 -7.67 -12.04 -3.38
C PHE A 123 -6.64 -11.53 -2.39
N LYS A 124 -7.07 -11.41 -1.13
CA LYS A 124 -6.19 -11.12 -0.01
C LYS A 124 -6.03 -12.34 0.86
N LYS A 125 -4.83 -12.89 0.83
CA LYS A 125 -4.41 -14.05 1.63
C LYS A 125 -4.39 -13.72 3.12
N LEU A 126 -5.00 -14.59 3.91
CA LEU A 126 -4.97 -14.61 5.36
C LEU A 126 -4.34 -15.92 5.80
N GLU A 127 -3.14 -15.84 6.37
CA GLU A 127 -2.36 -17.02 6.78
C GLU A 127 -2.81 -17.52 8.15
N THR A 128 -2.61 -18.80 8.42
CA THR A 128 -2.86 -19.45 9.72
C THR A 128 -4.28 -19.27 10.27
N MET A 129 -5.28 -19.50 9.42
CA MET A 129 -6.69 -19.30 9.76
C MET A 129 -7.39 -20.63 10.07
N LYS A 130 -8.29 -20.59 11.05
CA LYS A 130 -9.48 -21.43 11.06
C LYS A 130 -10.38 -20.97 9.93
N VAL A 131 -10.52 -21.79 8.91
CA VAL A 131 -11.36 -21.48 7.74
C VAL A 131 -12.84 -21.39 8.14
N PRO A 132 -13.68 -20.59 7.44
CA PRO A 132 -15.08 -20.42 7.78
C PRO A 132 -15.89 -21.73 7.79
N THR A 133 -17.07 -21.68 8.39
CA THR A 133 -18.04 -22.78 8.32
C THR A 133 -18.69 -22.89 6.92
N PHE A 134 -19.39 -24.00 6.64
CA PHE A 134 -20.12 -24.25 5.40
C PHE A 134 -19.28 -24.10 4.11
N ALA A 135 -18.10 -24.70 4.11
CA ALA A 135 -17.27 -24.78 2.90
C ALA A 135 -17.96 -25.63 1.83
N GLU A 136 -17.99 -25.13 0.59
CA GLU A 136 -18.29 -25.90 -0.60
C GLU A 136 -17.02 -26.61 -1.06
N TYR A 137 -17.06 -27.93 -1.16
CA TYR A 137 -15.93 -28.74 -1.62
C TYR A 137 -16.04 -28.93 -3.14
N TRP A 138 -15.05 -28.45 -3.88
CA TRP A 138 -14.98 -28.66 -5.33
C TRP A 138 -14.17 -29.92 -5.65
N SER A 139 -14.85 -31.07 -5.59
CA SER A 139 -14.30 -32.39 -5.89
C SER A 139 -13.82 -32.55 -7.35
N TYR A 140 -14.23 -31.67 -8.26
CA TYR A 140 -13.84 -31.68 -9.68
C TYR A 140 -12.51 -30.97 -9.96
N VAL A 141 -12.01 -30.15 -9.03
CA VAL A 141 -10.64 -29.63 -9.13
C VAL A 141 -9.75 -30.74 -8.58
N PRO A 142 -8.97 -31.43 -9.42
CA PRO A 142 -8.21 -32.60 -8.98
C PRO A 142 -7.29 -32.20 -7.81
N SER A 143 -6.97 -33.14 -6.92
CA SER A 143 -6.02 -32.91 -5.82
C SER A 143 -4.60 -32.57 -6.30
N SER A 144 -4.35 -32.68 -7.62
CA SER A 144 -3.17 -32.19 -8.35
C SER A 144 -3.31 -30.77 -8.91
N GLY A 145 -4.49 -30.17 -8.78
CA GLY A 145 -4.77 -28.77 -9.09
C GLY A 145 -3.98 -27.87 -8.15
N SER A 146 -3.38 -26.83 -8.70
CA SER A 146 -2.63 -25.85 -7.92
C SER A 146 -3.58 -24.91 -7.17
N GLU A 147 -3.07 -24.20 -6.15
CA GLU A 147 -3.78 -23.09 -5.50
C GLU A 147 -4.36 -22.09 -6.53
N GLN A 148 -3.69 -21.96 -7.69
CA GLN A 148 -4.12 -21.13 -8.81
C GLN A 148 -5.42 -21.65 -9.46
N ALA A 149 -5.63 -22.96 -9.55
CA ALA A 149 -6.87 -23.51 -10.07
C ALA A 149 -8.07 -23.17 -9.17
N CYS A 150 -7.92 -23.24 -7.83
CA CYS A 150 -8.97 -22.80 -6.90
C CYS A 150 -9.29 -21.30 -7.08
N LYS A 151 -8.25 -20.50 -7.30
CA LYS A 151 -8.38 -19.06 -7.55
C LYS A 151 -9.15 -18.79 -8.83
N ASP A 152 -8.75 -19.43 -9.94
CA ASP A 152 -9.36 -19.22 -11.25
C ASP A 152 -10.84 -19.64 -11.24
N GLU A 153 -11.18 -20.72 -10.54
CA GLU A 153 -12.56 -21.18 -10.40
C GLU A 153 -13.40 -20.22 -9.55
N CYS A 154 -12.85 -19.70 -8.45
CA CYS A 154 -13.51 -18.67 -7.67
C CYS A 154 -13.68 -17.36 -8.45
N LEU A 155 -12.74 -16.99 -9.34
CA LEU A 155 -12.89 -15.81 -10.20
C LEU A 155 -14.02 -15.94 -11.23
N LYS A 156 -14.19 -17.14 -11.81
CA LYS A 156 -15.29 -17.41 -12.75
C LYS A 156 -16.66 -17.36 -12.07
N ASN A 157 -16.73 -17.69 -10.79
CA ASN A 157 -17.96 -17.64 -10.01
C ASN A 157 -18.13 -16.27 -9.34
N CYS A 158 -19.00 -15.42 -9.88
CA CYS A 158 -19.27 -14.07 -9.32
C CYS A 158 -19.78 -14.08 -7.87
N SER A 159 -20.38 -15.18 -7.42
CA SER A 159 -20.84 -15.31 -6.03
C SER A 159 -19.74 -15.79 -5.08
N CYS A 160 -18.61 -16.29 -5.59
CA CYS A 160 -17.52 -16.75 -4.72
C CYS A 160 -16.88 -15.57 -3.99
N VAL A 161 -16.89 -15.61 -2.66
CA VAL A 161 -16.35 -14.57 -1.78
C VAL A 161 -15.01 -14.96 -1.14
N ALA A 162 -14.69 -16.25 -1.08
CA ALA A 162 -13.42 -16.74 -0.58
C ALA A 162 -13.11 -18.15 -1.08
N TYR A 163 -11.83 -18.49 -1.08
CA TYR A 163 -11.36 -19.87 -1.24
C TYR A 163 -10.20 -20.17 -0.30
N SER A 164 -9.92 -21.45 -0.09
CA SER A 164 -8.76 -21.97 0.62
C SER A 164 -8.25 -23.19 -0.13
N TYR A 165 -6.93 -23.34 -0.19
CA TYR A 165 -6.29 -24.52 -0.75
C TYR A 165 -5.47 -25.18 0.33
N TYR A 166 -5.68 -26.48 0.53
CA TYR A 166 -4.90 -27.27 1.47
C TYR A 166 -4.25 -28.43 0.72
N ASN A 167 -2.92 -28.50 0.79
CA ASN A 167 -2.16 -29.52 0.06
C ASN A 167 -2.59 -30.93 0.49
N GLY A 168 -2.91 -31.80 -0.48
CA GLY A 168 -3.41 -33.16 -0.25
C GLY A 168 -4.92 -33.27 -0.01
N PHE A 169 -5.61 -32.16 0.30
CA PHE A 169 -7.07 -32.14 0.46
C PHE A 169 -7.77 -31.43 -0.72
N GLY A 170 -7.18 -30.36 -1.25
CA GLY A 170 -7.71 -29.62 -2.40
C GLY A 170 -8.38 -28.30 -2.03
N CYS A 171 -9.36 -27.90 -2.85
CA CYS A 171 -10.03 -26.60 -2.77
C CYS A 171 -11.26 -26.62 -1.86
N MET A 172 -11.37 -25.58 -1.02
CA MET A 172 -12.59 -25.19 -0.32
C MET A 172 -13.00 -23.80 -0.78
N ALA A 173 -14.28 -23.59 -1.06
CA ALA A 173 -14.79 -22.30 -1.50
C ALA A 173 -16.02 -21.87 -0.68
N TRP A 174 -16.30 -20.57 -0.69
CA TRP A 174 -17.47 -19.98 -0.03
C TRP A 174 -18.15 -18.99 -0.95
N THR A 175 -19.47 -19.10 -1.07
CA THR A 175 -20.33 -18.20 -1.85
C THR A 175 -21.19 -17.27 -0.98
N GLY A 176 -21.25 -17.53 0.33
CA GLY A 176 -22.08 -16.78 1.28
C GLY A 176 -21.28 -16.11 2.39
N ASN A 177 -21.96 -15.74 3.46
CA ASN A 177 -21.34 -15.06 4.60
C ASN A 177 -20.26 -15.94 5.25
N LEU A 178 -19.07 -15.37 5.43
CA LEU A 178 -17.98 -16.05 6.13
C LEU A 178 -18.21 -15.94 7.65
N VAL A 179 -18.33 -17.06 8.35
CA VAL A 179 -18.58 -17.10 9.80
C VAL A 179 -17.58 -18.03 10.47
N ASP A 180 -17.24 -17.74 11.73
CA ASP A 180 -16.35 -18.55 12.56
C ASP A 180 -14.91 -18.60 12.02
N ILE A 181 -14.42 -17.43 11.57
CA ILE A 181 -13.02 -17.21 11.18
C ILE A 181 -12.21 -16.83 12.41
N GLN A 182 -11.10 -17.54 12.63
CA GLN A 182 -10.18 -17.29 13.72
C GLN A 182 -8.74 -17.32 13.21
N LYS A 183 -7.91 -16.39 13.67
CA LYS A 183 -6.46 -16.43 13.46
C LYS A 183 -5.83 -17.26 14.55
N PHE A 184 -4.95 -18.16 14.15
CA PHE A 184 -4.06 -18.88 15.05
C PHE A 184 -2.65 -18.28 15.02
N SER A 185 -1.91 -18.51 16.11
CA SER A 185 -0.48 -18.22 16.18
C SER A 185 0.34 -19.14 15.28
N GLU A 186 -0.10 -20.40 15.14
CA GLU A 186 0.54 -21.44 14.35
C GLU A 186 -0.52 -22.42 13.82
N GLY A 187 -0.22 -23.11 12.73
CA GLY A 187 -1.13 -24.08 12.11
C GLY A 187 -2.28 -23.42 11.37
N GLY A 188 -3.42 -24.10 11.27
CA GLY A 188 -4.55 -23.66 10.45
C GLY A 188 -4.31 -23.86 8.94
N ALA A 189 -5.06 -23.11 8.15
CA ALA A 189 -4.93 -23.06 6.68
C ALA A 189 -5.02 -21.63 6.17
N ASP A 190 -4.53 -21.41 4.95
CA ASP A 190 -4.59 -20.10 4.32
C ASP A 190 -5.99 -19.84 3.74
N LEU A 191 -6.56 -18.68 4.05
CA LEU A 191 -7.86 -18.24 3.54
C LEU A 191 -7.69 -17.03 2.61
N ASN A 192 -8.07 -17.19 1.36
CA ASN A 192 -8.03 -16.14 0.35
C ASN A 192 -9.43 -15.50 0.23
N ILE A 193 -9.57 -14.27 0.72
CA ILE A 193 -10.84 -13.52 0.65
C ILE A 193 -10.83 -12.66 -0.61
N ARG A 194 -11.90 -12.75 -1.42
CA ARG A 194 -12.11 -11.91 -2.60
C ARG A 194 -12.37 -10.47 -2.17
N LEU A 195 -11.64 -9.53 -2.74
CA LEU A 195 -11.79 -8.10 -2.49
C LEU A 195 -11.91 -7.37 -3.82
N ALA A 196 -12.62 -6.24 -3.81
CA ALA A 196 -12.69 -5.38 -4.97
C ALA A 196 -11.33 -4.71 -5.23
N TYR A 197 -11.03 -4.39 -6.50
CA TYR A 197 -9.77 -3.75 -6.88
C TYR A 197 -9.44 -2.48 -6.08
N THR A 198 -10.45 -1.67 -5.77
CA THR A 198 -10.34 -0.41 -5.01
C THR A 198 -9.79 -0.62 -3.60
N GLU A 199 -9.95 -1.82 -3.02
CA GLU A 199 -9.47 -2.21 -1.70
C GLU A 199 -8.06 -2.78 -1.69
N PHE A 200 -7.53 -3.15 -2.87
CA PHE A 200 -6.10 -3.29 -3.08
C PHE A 200 -5.53 -1.88 -3.08
N GLY A 201 -5.37 -1.36 -1.85
CA GLY A 201 -4.95 -0.01 -1.60
C GLY A 201 -3.84 0.38 -2.56
N LYS A 202 -3.99 1.54 -3.20
CA LYS A 202 -2.91 2.22 -3.91
C LYS A 202 -1.81 2.52 -2.90
N ASN A 203 -1.07 1.51 -2.48
CA ASN A 203 0.15 1.62 -1.72
C ASN A 203 1.27 1.95 -2.70
N ARG A 204 1.04 2.97 -3.55
CA ARG A 204 2.15 3.76 -4.07
C ARG A 204 2.66 4.45 -2.83
N ASN A 205 3.75 3.93 -2.27
CA ASN A 205 4.39 4.41 -1.07
C ASN A 205 4.36 5.94 -1.04
N LEU A 206 3.42 6.53 -0.29
CA LEU A 206 3.27 7.98 -0.18
C LEU A 206 4.60 8.59 0.30
N LYS A 207 5.35 7.82 1.10
CA LYS A 207 6.74 8.10 1.49
C LYS A 207 7.70 8.23 0.30
N VAL A 208 7.60 7.39 -0.73
CA VAL A 208 8.42 7.46 -1.94
C VAL A 208 8.01 8.65 -2.82
N ILE A 209 6.71 8.93 -2.93
CA ILE A 209 6.24 10.10 -3.67
C ILE A 209 6.72 11.39 -2.97
N ILE A 210 6.54 11.50 -1.66
CA ILE A 210 7.02 12.64 -0.87
C ILE A 210 8.56 12.74 -0.97
N SER A 211 9.31 11.64 -0.86
CA SER A 211 10.77 11.70 -0.96
C SER A 211 11.25 12.14 -2.34
N VAL A 212 10.63 11.64 -3.42
CA VAL A 212 10.99 12.04 -4.79
C VAL A 212 10.62 13.50 -5.06
N SER A 213 9.47 13.97 -4.57
CA SER A 213 9.07 15.38 -4.69
C SER A 213 9.97 16.33 -3.92
N VAL A 214 10.39 15.97 -2.70
CA VAL A 214 11.30 16.80 -1.88
C VAL A 214 12.69 16.87 -2.50
N ILE A 215 13.23 15.73 -2.96
CA ILE A 215 14.55 15.67 -3.61
C ILE A 215 14.52 16.47 -4.91
N GLY A 216 13.47 16.33 -5.72
CA GLY A 216 13.31 17.09 -6.97
C GLY A 216 13.19 18.60 -6.74
N GLY A 217 12.47 19.02 -5.69
CA GLY A 217 12.37 20.43 -5.32
C GLY A 217 13.70 21.03 -4.86
N ALA A 218 14.44 20.29 -4.02
CA ALA A 218 15.74 20.75 -3.52
C ALA A 218 16.77 20.89 -4.65
N THR A 219 16.84 19.93 -5.58
CA THR A 219 17.78 20.01 -6.71
C THR A 219 17.47 21.18 -7.64
N ALA A 220 16.19 21.45 -7.92
CA ALA A 220 15.78 22.60 -8.72
C ALA A 220 16.21 23.93 -8.08
N ILE A 221 16.04 24.08 -6.75
CA ILE A 221 16.45 25.28 -6.02
C ILE A 221 17.97 25.47 -6.08
N PHE A 222 18.75 24.41 -5.85
CA PHE A 222 20.21 24.46 -5.96
C PHE A 222 20.68 24.90 -7.35
N ILE A 223 20.03 24.37 -8.40
CA ILE A 223 20.32 24.74 -9.78
C ILE A 223 20.00 26.23 -10.02
N CYS A 224 18.83 26.70 -9.58
CA CYS A 224 18.44 28.11 -9.72
C CYS A 224 19.39 29.07 -9.00
N VAL A 225 19.82 28.74 -7.77
CA VAL A 225 20.78 29.54 -7.00
C VAL A 225 22.14 29.55 -7.71
N PHE A 226 22.62 28.40 -8.19
CA PHE A 226 23.89 28.31 -8.91
C PHE A 226 23.90 29.16 -10.18
N PHE A 227 22.84 29.09 -11.00
CA PHE A 227 22.73 29.91 -12.21
C PHE A 227 22.61 31.40 -11.88
N SER A 228 21.85 31.76 -10.84
CA SER A 228 21.75 33.15 -10.37
C SER A 228 23.11 33.67 -9.92
N TRP A 229 23.90 32.86 -9.21
CA TRP A 229 25.20 33.26 -8.68
C TRP A 229 26.22 33.39 -9.81
N LYS A 230 26.22 32.45 -10.76
CA LYS A 230 27.05 32.52 -11.97
C LYS A 230 26.68 33.75 -12.78
N TRP A 231 25.39 34.04 -12.96
CA TRP A 231 24.94 35.24 -13.66
C TRP A 231 25.39 36.52 -12.96
N MET A 232 25.22 36.63 -11.64
CA MET A 232 25.70 37.78 -10.87
C MET A 232 27.23 37.94 -10.88
N ALA A 233 28.01 36.85 -10.84
CA ALA A 233 29.46 36.90 -10.95
C ALA A 233 29.90 37.43 -12.32
N THR A 234 29.29 36.90 -13.39
CA THR A 234 29.55 37.39 -14.76
C THR A 234 29.11 38.84 -14.93
N HIS A 235 28.05 39.27 -14.23
CA HIS A 235 27.57 40.65 -14.25
C HIS A 235 28.46 41.60 -13.44
N ARG A 236 29.06 41.13 -12.34
CA ARG A 236 30.07 41.86 -11.57
C ARG A 236 31.36 42.07 -12.36
N GLU A 237 31.82 41.07 -13.09
CA GLU A 237 32.97 41.21 -14.00
C GLU A 237 32.71 42.21 -15.12
N ARG A 238 31.51 42.20 -15.72
CA ARG A 238 31.11 43.22 -16.71
C ARG A 238 31.04 44.63 -16.11
N LYS A 239 30.62 44.76 -14.84
CA LYS A 239 30.55 46.04 -14.14
C LYS A 239 31.95 46.58 -13.80
N LEU A 240 32.85 45.73 -13.30
CA LEU A 240 34.26 46.08 -13.03
C LEU A 240 34.99 46.49 -14.31
N ARG A 241 34.79 45.76 -15.42
CA ARG A 241 35.40 46.09 -16.72
C ARG A 241 34.85 47.40 -17.31
N SER A 242 33.59 47.72 -17.03
CA SER A 242 32.94 48.99 -17.41
C SER A 242 33.42 50.19 -16.58
N GLU A 243 33.67 50.02 -15.28
CA GLU A 243 34.24 51.08 -14.43
C GLU A 243 35.72 51.32 -14.73
N GLU A 244 36.48 50.26 -15.05
CA GLU A 244 37.89 50.37 -15.44
C GLU A 244 38.06 51.05 -16.81
N THR A 245 37.18 50.76 -17.78
CA THR A 245 37.16 51.51 -19.06
C THR A 245 36.71 52.96 -18.90
N LEU A 246 35.88 53.28 -17.91
CA LEU A 246 35.46 54.67 -17.60
C LEU A 246 36.58 55.45 -16.89
N SER A 247 37.31 54.79 -15.98
CA SER A 247 38.47 55.37 -15.27
C SER A 247 39.66 55.61 -16.19
N PHE A 248 39.96 54.65 -17.09
CA PHE A 248 41.03 54.79 -18.08
C PHE A 248 40.74 55.93 -19.08
N LYS A 249 39.48 56.05 -19.55
CA LYS A 249 39.07 57.16 -20.44
C LYS A 249 39.11 58.54 -19.78
N THR A 250 38.90 58.63 -18.47
CA THR A 250 38.88 59.92 -17.77
C THR A 250 40.28 60.49 -17.56
N ARG A 251 41.34 59.66 -17.64
CA ARG A 251 42.72 60.10 -17.45
C ARG A 251 43.42 60.58 -18.73
N GLU A 252 42.89 60.26 -19.90
CA GLU A 252 43.46 60.65 -21.20
C GLU A 252 42.94 61.99 -21.75
N THR A 253 41.82 62.53 -21.25
CA THR A 253 41.20 63.75 -21.82
C THR A 253 41.70 65.07 -21.22
N ALA A 254 42.88 65.09 -20.58
CA ALA A 254 43.48 66.31 -20.03
C ALA A 254 44.97 66.44 -20.39
N PHE A 255 45.34 66.31 -21.66
CA PHE A 255 46.48 67.07 -22.20
C PHE A 255 46.40 67.20 -23.71
N ASP A 256 46.85 68.35 -24.16
CA ASP A 256 46.76 68.91 -25.49
C ASP A 256 47.76 68.28 -26.49
N LEU A 257 47.47 68.52 -27.78
CA LEU A 257 48.38 68.58 -28.93
C LEU A 257 48.93 67.26 -29.54
N ASN A 258 48.35 66.86 -30.68
CA ASN A 258 48.96 66.86 -32.02
C ASN A 258 48.32 65.81 -32.96
N LEU A 259 47.94 66.27 -34.15
CA LEU A 259 47.63 65.53 -35.40
C LEU A 259 48.69 64.45 -35.76
N PRO A 260 48.51 63.51 -36.75
CA PRO A 260 47.37 63.26 -37.66
C PRO A 260 47.07 61.75 -37.94
N GLU A 261 46.20 61.53 -38.93
CA GLU A 261 46.09 60.37 -39.84
C GLU A 261 45.14 59.17 -39.52
N ASN A 262 43.97 59.25 -40.17
CA ASN A 262 43.45 58.23 -41.10
C ASN A 262 42.91 56.90 -40.54
N ALA A 263 41.63 56.87 -40.11
CA ALA A 263 40.76 55.70 -40.30
C ALA A 263 39.25 56.03 -40.17
N LYS A 264 38.61 56.08 -41.34
CA LYS A 264 37.19 55.77 -41.67
C LYS A 264 36.15 55.68 -40.54
N GLU A 265 35.23 56.65 -40.59
CA GLU A 265 33.76 56.54 -40.49
C GLU A 265 33.14 55.38 -39.67
N VAL A 266 32.58 55.71 -38.51
CA VAL A 266 31.21 55.30 -38.12
C VAL A 266 30.56 56.47 -37.38
N LYS A 267 29.57 57.10 -38.03
CA LYS A 267 28.79 58.21 -37.48
C LYS A 267 27.77 57.65 -36.49
N LEU A 268 28.07 57.68 -35.20
CA LEU A 268 27.11 57.29 -34.14
C LEU A 268 26.32 58.52 -33.67
N GLU A 269 25.00 58.37 -33.61
CA GLU A 269 23.98 59.40 -33.44
C GLU A 269 24.10 60.24 -32.15
N PRO A 270 23.62 61.51 -32.14
CA PRO A 270 23.58 62.32 -30.94
C PRO A 270 22.58 61.74 -29.92
N LEU A 271 23.08 61.33 -28.75
CA LEU A 271 22.26 61.01 -27.58
C LEU A 271 21.69 62.31 -27.00
N PHE A 272 20.40 62.56 -27.19
CA PHE A 272 19.70 63.67 -26.55
C PHE A 272 19.32 63.31 -25.11
N ARG A 273 19.54 64.23 -24.17
CA ARG A 273 19.04 64.09 -22.79
C ARG A 273 17.52 64.21 -22.77
N LEU A 274 16.86 63.46 -21.87
CA LEU A 274 15.41 63.45 -21.73
C LEU A 274 14.82 64.87 -21.54
N GLN A 275 15.49 65.74 -20.80
CA GLN A 275 15.09 67.14 -20.61
C GLN A 275 15.00 67.95 -21.91
N VAL A 276 15.88 67.66 -22.88
CA VAL A 276 15.86 68.31 -24.20
C VAL A 276 14.65 67.83 -24.99
N LEU A 277 14.33 66.53 -24.89
CA LEU A 277 13.16 65.94 -25.54
C LEU A 277 11.86 66.45 -24.92
N GLU A 278 11.78 66.56 -23.60
CA GLU A 278 10.64 67.16 -22.88
C GLU A 278 10.44 68.62 -23.33
N THR A 279 11.50 69.40 -23.41
CA THR A 279 11.40 70.80 -23.87
C THR A 279 10.95 70.88 -25.34
N ALA A 280 11.54 70.07 -26.22
CA ALA A 280 11.26 70.09 -27.66
C ALA A 280 9.88 69.50 -28.03
N THR A 281 9.30 68.66 -27.16
CA THR A 281 7.95 68.09 -27.30
C THR A 281 6.88 68.85 -26.52
N ASN A 282 7.23 69.92 -25.81
CA ASN A 282 6.35 70.60 -24.84
C ASN A 282 5.75 69.62 -23.82
N ASN A 283 6.63 68.85 -23.17
CA ASN A 283 6.29 67.78 -22.23
C ASN A 283 5.40 66.70 -22.84
N PHE A 284 5.72 66.25 -24.06
CA PHE A 284 4.98 65.24 -24.83
C PHE A 284 3.50 65.60 -25.09
N ASP A 285 3.26 66.86 -25.47
CA ASP A 285 1.94 67.37 -25.81
C ASP A 285 1.31 66.58 -26.97
N ILE A 286 0.06 66.12 -26.78
CA ILE A 286 -0.70 65.34 -27.77
C ILE A 286 -0.86 66.10 -29.09
N SER A 287 -0.91 67.43 -29.08
CA SER A 287 -0.98 68.24 -30.30
C SER A 287 0.25 68.10 -31.21
N LYS A 288 1.38 67.61 -30.66
CA LYS A 288 2.61 67.32 -31.41
C LYS A 288 2.73 65.85 -31.81
N LYS A 289 1.76 65.00 -31.45
CA LYS A 289 1.78 63.57 -31.79
C LYS A 289 1.41 63.36 -33.25
N LEU A 290 2.29 62.69 -34.00
CA LEU A 290 2.09 62.35 -35.40
C LEU A 290 1.35 61.02 -35.58
N GLY A 291 1.44 60.12 -34.60
CA GLY A 291 0.77 58.82 -34.64
C GLY A 291 1.22 57.88 -33.51
N GLN A 292 0.57 56.73 -33.39
CA GLN A 292 0.97 55.66 -32.48
C GLN A 292 0.66 54.29 -33.09
N GLY A 293 1.62 53.37 -33.00
CA GLY A 293 1.47 51.98 -33.44
C GLY A 293 2.13 51.01 -32.44
N GLY A 294 2.35 49.76 -32.86
CA GLY A 294 2.92 48.69 -32.03
C GLY A 294 4.33 48.95 -31.50
N PHE A 295 5.02 49.98 -31.98
CA PHE A 295 6.36 50.40 -31.57
C PHE A 295 6.38 51.71 -30.76
N GLY A 296 5.23 52.23 -30.35
CA GLY A 296 5.12 53.44 -29.51
C GLY A 296 4.53 54.65 -30.22
N ALA A 297 4.52 55.79 -29.52
CA ALA A 297 4.01 57.07 -30.01
C ALA A 297 5.12 57.90 -30.64
N VAL A 298 4.82 58.55 -31.77
CA VAL A 298 5.77 59.39 -32.52
C VAL A 298 5.35 60.84 -32.38
N TYR A 299 6.27 61.73 -32.00
CA TYR A 299 6.04 63.16 -31.82
C TYR A 299 6.88 63.98 -32.80
N ARG A 300 6.32 65.10 -33.26
CA ARG A 300 7.03 66.13 -34.02
C ARG A 300 7.72 67.09 -33.04
N VAL A 301 9.02 67.24 -33.18
CA VAL A 301 9.84 68.14 -32.36
C VAL A 301 10.49 69.23 -33.19
N THR A 302 10.84 70.33 -32.55
CA THR A 302 11.70 71.38 -33.12
C THR A 302 12.86 71.57 -32.15
N LEU A 303 14.07 71.20 -32.58
CA LEU A 303 15.29 71.43 -31.82
C LEU A 303 15.76 72.85 -32.10
N LEU A 304 15.82 73.67 -31.05
CA LEU A 304 16.55 74.93 -31.10
C LEU A 304 18.03 74.56 -30.83
N VAL A 305 18.85 74.66 -31.86
CA VAL A 305 20.32 74.50 -31.75
C VAL A 305 20.93 75.84 -31.41
#